data_AF-A0A316QCI7-F1
#
_entry.id   AF-A0A316QCI7-F1
#
_cell.length_a   1.000
_cell.length_b   1.000
_cell.length_c   1.000
_cell.angle_alpha   90.00
_cell.angle_beta   90.00
_cell.angle_gamma   90.00
#
_symmetry.space_group_name_H-M   'P 1'
#
loop_
_entity.id
_entity.type
_entity.pdbx_description
1 polymer ?
#
loop_
_entity_poly.entity_id
_entity_poly.type
_entity_poly.pdbx_seq_one_letter_code
_entity_poly.pdbx_strand_id
1 'polypeptide(L)'
;MEIALQLIISTIAAIGLAFILADVFKIPKYPVSKAITSLGKRKNKKTNPLDIWLGDLANLIASKLRLNEYKRLQLKIDLESADMSMSPEQYVANAIVKALFIGVFAIPFLFFAPIISALVAVIAVVIYFSEYKKVGNIIKEKRRQIEAELPRLVSNIDKTLAHSRDVLGILDSYREHAGEELRRELDITVADMRSGNYEVALTRLESRVGSSMMSDVTRGLVSVIRGDKTDVYWGNLVLKFSDYQRTLLKNEANKAPKRVRKLSMALLFCFMLVYVAVIGQVLITSLGGMFG
;
A
#
# COMPACT_ATOMS: atom_id res chain seq x y z
N MET A 1 40.60 -14.98 -20.55
CA MET A 1 40.08 -14.32 -21.78
C MET A 1 38.64 -14.72 -22.06
N GLU A 2 38.26 -15.98 -21.84
CA GLU A 2 36.89 -16.49 -22.06
C GLU A 2 35.80 -15.78 -21.24
N ILE A 3 36.06 -15.49 -19.95
CA ILE A 3 35.09 -14.82 -19.07
C ILE A 3 34.80 -13.37 -19.52
N ALA A 4 35.82 -12.65 -19.98
CA ALA A 4 35.67 -11.27 -20.46
C ALA A 4 34.90 -11.22 -21.79
N LEU A 5 35.14 -12.18 -22.69
CA LEU A 5 34.40 -12.31 -23.94
C LEU A 5 32.92 -12.64 -23.68
N GLN A 6 32.64 -13.53 -22.72
CA GLN A 6 31.29 -13.88 -22.31
C GLN A 6 30.52 -12.70 -21.68
N LEU A 7 31.19 -11.83 -20.92
CA LEU A 7 30.57 -10.61 -20.35
C LEU A 7 30.23 -9.57 -21.43
N ILE A 8 31.07 -9.44 -22.46
CA ILE A 8 30.81 -8.53 -23.59
C ILE A 8 29.68 -9.07 -24.46
N ILE A 9 29.66 -10.38 -24.72
CA ILE A 9 28.57 -11.02 -25.47
C ILE A 9 27.25 -10.95 -24.68
N SER A 10 27.27 -11.09 -23.35
CA SER A 10 26.05 -11.02 -22.54
C SER A 10 25.48 -9.61 -22.45
N THR A 11 26.34 -8.59 -22.34
CA THR A 11 25.89 -7.19 -22.35
C THR A 11 25.31 -6.81 -23.71
N ILE A 12 25.96 -7.22 -24.81
CA ILE A 12 25.45 -6.99 -26.17
C ILE A 12 24.16 -7.78 -26.42
N ALA A 13 24.06 -9.03 -25.95
CA ALA A 13 22.84 -9.84 -26.07
C ALA A 13 21.70 -9.30 -25.21
N ALA A 14 21.98 -8.80 -24.00
CA ALA A 14 20.98 -8.16 -23.14
C ALA A 14 20.49 -6.83 -23.73
N ILE A 15 21.38 -6.03 -24.30
CA ILE A 15 21.03 -4.80 -25.02
C ILE A 15 20.24 -5.14 -26.28
N GLY A 16 20.65 -6.17 -27.04
CA GLY A 16 19.96 -6.64 -28.24
C GLY A 16 18.56 -7.18 -27.94
N LEU A 17 18.40 -7.98 -26.89
CA LEU A 17 17.09 -8.42 -26.40
C LEU A 17 16.26 -7.24 -25.91
N ALA A 18 16.84 -6.26 -25.23
CA ALA A 18 16.14 -5.04 -24.81
C ALA A 18 15.66 -4.22 -26.01
N PHE A 19 16.43 -4.15 -27.11
CA PHE A 19 16.04 -3.48 -28.35
C PHE A 19 15.01 -4.27 -29.17
N ILE A 20 15.12 -5.59 -29.24
CA ILE A 20 14.13 -6.45 -29.91
C ILE A 20 12.81 -6.44 -29.13
N LEU A 21 12.87 -6.47 -27.79
CA LEU A 21 11.70 -6.23 -26.93
C LEU A 21 11.16 -4.81 -27.17
N ALA A 22 12.00 -3.79 -27.27
CA ALA A 22 11.53 -2.43 -27.59
C ALA A 22 10.82 -2.32 -28.96
N ASP A 23 11.21 -3.13 -29.94
CA ASP A 23 10.67 -3.08 -31.31
C ASP A 23 9.43 -3.99 -31.47
N VAL A 24 9.45 -5.20 -30.92
CA VAL A 24 8.28 -6.12 -30.84
C VAL A 24 7.16 -5.51 -29.99
N PHE A 25 7.51 -4.68 -29.00
CA PHE A 25 6.57 -3.95 -28.15
C PHE A 25 6.19 -2.57 -28.74
N LYS A 26 6.56 -2.24 -30.00
CA LYS A 26 6.20 -1.00 -30.74
C LYS A 26 6.16 0.27 -29.87
N ILE A 27 7.32 0.68 -29.35
CA ILE A 27 7.48 1.97 -28.66
C ILE A 27 7.26 3.13 -29.66
N PRO A 28 6.22 3.98 -29.51
CA PRO A 28 6.08 5.16 -30.37
C PRO A 28 7.15 6.18 -30.03
N LYS A 29 7.88 6.65 -31.03
CA LYS A 29 9.01 7.58 -30.89
C LYS A 29 8.57 8.94 -30.33
N TYR A 30 9.55 9.63 -29.73
CA TYR A 30 9.61 10.92 -29.03
C TYR A 30 8.55 12.03 -29.34
N PRO A 31 8.09 12.31 -30.58
CA PRO A 31 7.22 13.47 -30.81
C PRO A 31 5.79 13.40 -30.24
N VAL A 32 5.26 12.21 -29.92
CA VAL A 32 3.89 12.07 -29.34
C VAL A 32 3.86 12.46 -27.85
N SER A 33 5.03 12.54 -27.21
CA SER A 33 5.23 12.85 -25.78
C SER A 33 4.83 14.28 -25.39
N LYS A 34 4.96 15.27 -26.29
CA LYS A 34 4.63 16.67 -25.97
C LYS A 34 3.12 16.95 -25.92
N ALA A 35 2.33 16.27 -26.74
CA ALA A 35 0.88 16.52 -26.83
C ALA A 35 0.10 16.02 -25.60
N ILE A 36 0.66 15.07 -24.84
CA ILE A 36 -0.03 14.38 -23.74
C ILE A 36 0.22 15.05 -22.38
N THR A 37 1.33 15.80 -22.25
CA THR A 37 1.62 16.58 -21.02
C THR A 37 0.60 17.69 -20.72
N SER A 38 -0.18 18.13 -21.71
CA SER A 38 -1.23 19.14 -21.51
C SER A 38 -2.51 18.57 -20.90
N LEU A 39 -2.80 17.27 -21.08
CA LEU A 39 -3.99 16.60 -20.54
C LEU A 39 -3.79 16.08 -19.10
N GLY A 40 -2.55 15.79 -18.70
CA GLY A 40 -2.19 15.30 -17.37
C GLY A 40 -2.23 16.36 -16.25
N LYS A 41 -2.33 17.65 -16.57
CA LYS A 41 -2.33 18.73 -15.55
C LYS A 41 -3.58 18.77 -14.65
N ARG A 42 -4.66 18.03 -14.97
CA ARG A 42 -5.87 17.95 -14.11
C ARG A 42 -5.85 16.86 -13.04
N LYS A 43 -4.95 15.87 -13.11
CA LYS A 43 -4.84 14.82 -12.09
C LYS A 43 -3.39 14.76 -11.63
N ASN A 44 -3.15 15.27 -10.43
CA ASN A 44 -1.85 15.43 -9.77
C ASN A 44 -1.20 14.06 -9.45
N LYS A 45 -0.89 13.28 -10.47
CA LYS A 45 -0.21 11.99 -10.39
C LYS A 45 0.86 12.01 -11.48
N LYS A 46 2.12 11.99 -11.09
CA LYS A 46 3.25 11.74 -12.01
C LYS A 46 3.09 10.33 -12.57
N THR A 47 2.28 10.19 -13.63
CA THR A 47 2.14 8.94 -14.37
C THR A 47 3.37 8.79 -15.23
N ASN A 48 4.24 7.84 -14.86
CA ASN A 48 5.37 7.44 -15.66
C ASN A 48 4.80 6.89 -16.99
N PRO A 49 5.32 7.25 -18.18
CA PRO A 49 4.78 6.78 -19.46
C PRO A 49 4.75 5.24 -19.59
N LEU A 50 5.61 4.54 -18.83
CA LEU A 50 5.60 3.09 -18.69
C LEU A 50 4.33 2.55 -18.01
N ASP A 51 3.79 3.25 -17.00
CA ASP A 51 2.58 2.80 -16.28
C ASP A 51 1.31 2.89 -17.14
N ILE A 52 1.27 3.80 -18.11
CA ILE A 52 0.14 3.95 -19.04
C ILE A 52 0.14 2.81 -20.05
N TRP A 53 1.31 2.46 -20.59
CA TRP A 53 1.45 1.43 -21.61
C TRP A 53 1.37 0.00 -21.04
N LEU A 54 1.85 -0.21 -19.81
CA LEU A 54 1.56 -1.44 -19.03
C LEU A 54 0.05 -1.61 -18.78
N GLY A 55 -0.69 -0.50 -18.66
CA GLY A 55 -2.15 -0.47 -18.54
C GLY A 55 -2.89 -1.02 -19.76
N ASP A 56 -2.40 -0.77 -20.98
CA ASP A 56 -3.02 -1.28 -22.22
C ASP A 56 -2.78 -2.78 -22.41
N LEU A 57 -1.59 -3.29 -22.06
CA LEU A 57 -1.33 -4.72 -21.99
C LEU A 57 -2.14 -5.40 -20.88
N ALA A 58 -2.29 -4.72 -19.74
CA ALA A 58 -3.14 -5.19 -18.66
C ALA A 58 -4.61 -5.25 -19.09
N ASN A 59 -5.10 -4.34 -19.93
CA ASN A 59 -6.46 -4.41 -20.49
C ASN A 59 -6.66 -5.65 -21.37
N LEU A 60 -5.69 -6.00 -22.22
CA LEU A 60 -5.73 -7.22 -23.03
C LEU A 60 -5.74 -8.49 -22.18
N ILE A 61 -4.88 -8.56 -21.16
CA ILE A 61 -4.83 -9.70 -20.23
C ILE A 61 -6.11 -9.75 -19.39
N ALA A 62 -6.60 -8.60 -18.89
CA ALA A 62 -7.83 -8.49 -18.12
C ALA A 62 -9.05 -9.01 -18.90
N SER A 63 -9.12 -8.76 -20.21
CA SER A 63 -10.21 -9.27 -21.05
C SER A 63 -10.27 -10.81 -21.12
N LYS A 64 -9.12 -11.47 -20.91
CA LYS A 64 -8.98 -12.94 -20.95
C LYS A 64 -8.94 -13.57 -19.55
N LEU A 65 -8.83 -12.77 -18.50
CA LEU A 65 -8.65 -13.23 -17.11
C LEU A 65 -10.01 -13.34 -16.41
N ARG A 66 -10.52 -14.57 -16.30
CA ARG A 66 -11.71 -14.85 -15.48
C ARG A 66 -11.30 -15.04 -14.03
N LEU A 67 -11.38 -13.97 -13.24
CA LEU A 67 -11.27 -14.08 -11.78
C LEU A 67 -12.46 -14.88 -11.22
N ASN A 68 -12.19 -15.73 -10.23
CA ASN A 68 -13.22 -16.36 -9.42
C ASN A 68 -14.11 -15.25 -8.81
N GLU A 69 -15.43 -15.43 -8.88
CA GLU A 69 -16.45 -14.48 -8.47
C GLU A 69 -16.25 -13.97 -7.03
N TYR A 70 -15.82 -14.85 -6.12
CA TYR A 70 -15.48 -14.47 -4.75
C TYR A 70 -14.27 -13.50 -4.68
N LYS A 71 -13.18 -13.81 -5.39
CA LYS A 71 -11.97 -12.97 -5.43
C LYS A 71 -12.22 -11.64 -6.14
N ARG A 72 -13.05 -11.68 -7.18
CA ARG A 72 -13.48 -10.49 -7.94
C ARG A 72 -14.26 -9.53 -7.05
N LEU A 73 -15.24 -10.05 -6.30
CA LEU A 73 -16.04 -9.25 -5.39
C LEU A 73 -15.18 -8.63 -4.28
N GLN A 74 -14.27 -9.42 -3.69
CA GLN A 74 -13.33 -8.94 -2.68
C GLN A 74 -12.43 -7.81 -3.21
N LEU A 75 -11.79 -8.01 -4.36
CA LEU A 75 -10.96 -6.96 -4.96
C LEU A 75 -11.75 -5.71 -5.35
N LYS A 76 -13.02 -5.87 -5.77
CA LYS A 76 -13.89 -4.74 -6.12
C LYS A 76 -14.15 -3.88 -4.90
N ILE A 77 -14.54 -4.50 -3.78
CA ILE A 77 -14.76 -3.82 -2.49
C ILE A 77 -13.48 -3.12 -2.06
N ASP A 78 -12.34 -3.79 -2.19
CA ASP A 78 -11.04 -3.24 -1.83
C ASP A 78 -10.66 -2.02 -2.71
N LEU A 79 -10.81 -2.12 -4.03
CA LEU A 79 -10.51 -1.04 -4.97
C LEU A 79 -11.43 0.18 -4.79
N GLU A 80 -12.71 -0.06 -4.54
CA GLU A 80 -13.71 0.99 -4.27
C GLU A 80 -13.38 1.70 -2.93
N SER A 81 -13.00 0.94 -1.91
CA SER A 81 -12.54 1.49 -0.61
C SER A 81 -11.26 2.32 -0.75
N ALA A 82 -10.40 2.00 -1.73
CA ALA A 82 -9.14 2.68 -2.03
C ALA A 82 -9.28 3.89 -2.98
N ASP A 83 -10.51 4.27 -3.36
CA ASP A 83 -10.80 5.32 -4.35
C ASP A 83 -10.08 5.10 -5.70
N MET A 84 -9.84 3.84 -6.06
CA MET A 84 -9.22 3.46 -7.32
C MET A 84 -10.29 3.10 -8.34
N SER A 85 -10.39 3.90 -9.41
CA SER A 85 -11.33 3.68 -10.52
C SER A 85 -10.94 2.54 -11.48
N MET A 86 -10.07 1.62 -11.08
CA MET A 86 -9.63 0.49 -11.91
C MET A 86 -10.48 -0.75 -11.65
N SER A 87 -10.68 -1.59 -12.68
CA SER A 87 -11.39 -2.86 -12.49
C SER A 87 -10.51 -3.88 -11.75
N PRO A 88 -11.09 -4.83 -10.98
CA PRO A 88 -10.37 -5.93 -10.33
C PRO A 88 -9.46 -6.72 -11.29
N GLU A 89 -9.93 -6.92 -12.51
CA GLU A 89 -9.21 -7.63 -13.57
C GLU A 89 -8.03 -6.81 -14.08
N GLN A 90 -8.22 -5.49 -14.27
CA GLN A 90 -7.15 -4.57 -14.67
C GLN A 90 -6.06 -4.46 -13.61
N TYR A 91 -6.42 -4.46 -12.33
CA TYR A 91 -5.45 -4.41 -11.24
C TYR A 91 -4.57 -5.67 -11.20
N VAL A 92 -5.19 -6.85 -11.30
CA VAL A 92 -4.47 -8.13 -11.35
C VAL A 92 -3.63 -8.23 -12.62
N ALA A 93 -4.17 -7.81 -13.77
CA ALA A 93 -3.45 -7.82 -15.02
C ALA A 93 -2.23 -6.88 -14.97
N ASN A 94 -2.34 -5.68 -14.39
CA ASN A 94 -1.19 -4.78 -14.19
C ASN A 94 -0.10 -5.41 -13.31
N ALA A 95 -0.50 -6.10 -12.23
CA ALA A 95 0.44 -6.81 -11.36
C ALA A 95 1.15 -7.96 -12.10
N ILE A 96 0.42 -8.70 -12.95
CA ILE A 96 0.97 -9.78 -13.78
C ILE A 96 1.92 -9.22 -14.83
N VAL A 97 1.54 -8.17 -15.58
CA VAL A 97 2.40 -7.58 -16.63
C VAL A 97 3.69 -7.03 -16.01
N LYS A 98 3.62 -6.34 -14.86
CA LYS A 98 4.81 -5.86 -14.15
C LYS A 98 5.72 -7.01 -13.70
N ALA A 99 5.15 -8.09 -13.17
CA ALA A 99 5.93 -9.26 -12.75
C ALA A 99 6.55 -10.01 -13.93
N LEU A 100 5.81 -10.15 -15.04
CA LEU A 100 6.24 -10.84 -16.24
C LEU A 100 7.33 -10.05 -16.98
N PHE A 101 7.22 -8.72 -17.02
CA PHE A 101 8.26 -7.85 -17.57
C PHE A 101 9.61 -8.07 -16.87
N ILE A 102 9.63 -8.18 -15.54
CA ILE A 102 10.84 -8.45 -14.76
C ILE A 102 11.28 -9.92 -14.91
N GLY A 103 10.33 -10.85 -14.98
CA GLY A 103 10.61 -12.29 -15.16
C GLY A 103 11.26 -12.62 -16.51
N VAL A 104 10.94 -11.90 -17.58
CA VAL A 104 11.56 -12.09 -18.90
C VAL A 104 13.07 -11.77 -18.86
N PHE A 105 13.50 -10.84 -18.01
CA PHE A 105 14.92 -10.57 -17.79
C PHE A 105 15.65 -11.72 -17.05
N ALA A 106 14.96 -12.69 -16.43
CA ALA A 106 15.59 -13.86 -15.83
C ALA A 106 16.03 -14.90 -16.88
N ILE A 107 15.33 -14.97 -18.02
CA ILE A 107 15.51 -16.03 -19.05
C ILE A 107 16.94 -16.04 -19.63
N PRO A 108 17.57 -14.89 -19.96
CA PRO A 108 18.96 -14.88 -20.45
C PRO A 108 19.97 -15.35 -19.40
N PHE A 109 19.69 -15.18 -18.11
CA PHE A 109 20.59 -15.57 -17.03
C PHE A 109 20.52 -17.07 -16.69
N LEU A 110 19.49 -17.80 -17.15
CA LEU A 110 19.35 -19.25 -16.95
C LEU A 110 20.51 -20.05 -17.57
N PHE A 111 21.03 -19.60 -18.71
CA PHE A 111 22.07 -20.32 -19.45
C PHE A 111 23.50 -20.05 -18.92
N PHE A 112 23.70 -18.98 -18.15
CA PHE A 112 25.04 -18.51 -17.76
C PHE A 112 25.28 -18.50 -16.24
N ALA A 113 24.26 -18.17 -15.44
CA ALA A 113 24.37 -18.05 -14.00
C ALA A 113 23.05 -18.50 -13.31
N PRO A 114 22.83 -19.81 -13.15
CA PRO A 114 21.55 -20.36 -12.65
C PRO A 114 21.18 -19.83 -11.25
N ILE A 115 22.18 -19.51 -10.41
CA ILE A 115 21.98 -18.92 -9.08
C ILE A 115 21.44 -17.47 -9.18
N ILE A 116 21.97 -16.65 -10.11
CA ILE A 116 21.50 -15.27 -10.32
C ILE A 116 20.09 -15.29 -10.92
N SER A 117 19.83 -16.20 -11.87
CA SER A 117 18.50 -16.38 -12.43
C SER A 117 17.46 -16.78 -11.36
N ALA A 118 17.81 -17.69 -10.45
CA ALA A 118 16.94 -18.06 -9.34
C ALA A 118 16.65 -16.84 -8.43
N LEU A 119 17.66 -16.00 -8.17
CA LEU A 119 17.49 -14.77 -7.38
C LEU A 119 16.54 -13.77 -8.08
N VAL A 120 16.69 -13.54 -9.39
CA VAL A 120 15.81 -12.66 -10.18
C VAL A 120 14.38 -13.21 -10.23
N ALA A 121 14.21 -14.52 -10.36
CA ALA A 121 12.89 -15.15 -10.32
C ALA A 121 12.21 -14.96 -8.94
N VAL A 122 12.95 -15.11 -7.85
CA VAL A 122 12.44 -14.82 -6.49
C VAL A 122 12.04 -13.34 -6.36
N ILE A 123 12.84 -12.41 -6.89
CA ILE A 123 12.52 -10.98 -6.88
C ILE A 123 11.23 -10.68 -7.67
N ALA A 124 11.05 -11.30 -8.84
CA ALA A 124 9.83 -11.14 -9.63
C ALA A 124 8.57 -11.62 -8.88
N VAL A 125 8.67 -12.75 -8.16
CA VAL A 125 7.60 -13.27 -7.30
C VAL A 125 7.31 -12.31 -6.14
N VAL A 126 8.35 -11.80 -5.48
CA VAL A 126 8.20 -10.82 -4.40
C VAL A 126 7.55 -9.54 -4.89
N ILE A 127 7.90 -9.06 -6.08
CA ILE A 127 7.28 -7.87 -6.69
C ILE A 127 5.82 -8.13 -7.03
N TYR A 128 5.47 -9.30 -7.56
CA TYR A 128 4.07 -9.67 -7.78
C TYR A 128 3.26 -9.61 -6.48
N PHE A 129 3.76 -10.23 -5.40
CA PHE A 129 3.10 -10.19 -4.11
C PHE A 129 3.05 -8.79 -3.50
N SER A 130 4.09 -7.97 -3.71
CA SER A 130 4.14 -6.59 -3.24
C SER A 130 3.11 -5.73 -3.98
N GLU A 131 3.06 -5.82 -5.32
CA GLU A 131 2.08 -5.11 -6.15
C GLU A 131 0.67 -5.54 -5.77
N TYR A 132 0.40 -6.85 -5.61
CA TYR A 132 -0.90 -7.36 -5.18
C TYR A 132 -1.33 -6.75 -3.83
N LYS A 133 -0.41 -6.65 -2.86
CA LYS A 133 -0.68 -6.09 -1.53
C LYS A 133 -0.81 -4.56 -1.49
N LYS A 134 -0.46 -3.82 -2.56
CA LYS A 134 -0.50 -2.34 -2.57
C LYS A 134 -1.90 -1.78 -2.30
N VAL A 135 -2.94 -2.31 -2.93
CA VAL A 135 -4.34 -1.87 -2.68
C VAL A 135 -4.75 -2.11 -1.24
N GLY A 136 -4.48 -3.31 -0.71
CA GLY A 136 -4.73 -3.61 0.71
C GLY A 136 -4.01 -2.65 1.66
N ASN A 137 -2.78 -2.24 1.33
CA ASN A 137 -2.03 -1.26 2.11
C ASN A 137 -2.63 0.14 2.05
N ILE A 138 -3.15 0.57 0.89
CA ILE A 138 -3.79 1.88 0.73
C ILE A 138 -5.09 1.95 1.53
N ILE A 139 -5.93 0.91 1.45
CA ILE A 139 -7.16 0.81 2.25
C ILE A 139 -6.83 0.81 3.74
N LYS A 140 -5.83 0.02 4.12
CA LYS A 140 -5.38 -0.07 5.52
C LYS A 140 -4.88 1.28 6.02
N GLU A 141 -4.18 2.04 5.17
CA GLU A 141 -3.68 3.36 5.53
C GLU A 141 -4.81 4.39 5.66
N LYS A 142 -5.75 4.43 4.71
CA LYS A 142 -6.97 5.25 4.80
C LYS A 142 -7.75 4.92 6.07
N ARG A 143 -7.99 3.63 6.33
CA ARG A 143 -8.66 3.16 7.56
C ARG A 143 -7.91 3.59 8.81
N ARG A 144 -6.58 3.46 8.82
CA ARG A 144 -5.74 3.86 9.96
C ARG A 144 -5.86 5.35 10.26
N GLN A 145 -5.93 6.20 9.23
CA GLN A 145 -6.12 7.65 9.40
C GLN A 145 -7.49 7.94 10.02
N ILE A 146 -8.55 7.30 9.53
CA ILE A 146 -9.90 7.41 10.11
C ILE A 146 -9.92 6.93 11.57
N GLU A 147 -9.38 5.74 11.85
CA GLU A 147 -9.33 5.16 13.20
C GLU A 147 -8.55 5.99 14.21
N ALA A 148 -7.52 6.73 13.78
CA ALA A 148 -6.78 7.64 14.64
C ALA A 148 -7.64 8.82 15.13
N GLU A 149 -8.64 9.21 14.34
CA GLU A 149 -9.53 10.33 14.64
C GLU A 149 -10.81 9.91 15.36
N LEU A 150 -11.24 8.66 15.20
CA LEU A 150 -12.45 8.11 15.82
C LEU A 150 -12.59 8.38 17.33
N PRO A 151 -11.54 8.31 18.17
CA PRO A 151 -11.66 8.65 19.59
C PRO A 151 -12.09 10.10 19.85
N ARG A 152 -11.66 11.04 18.99
CA ARG A 152 -12.10 12.45 19.06
C ARG A 152 -13.56 12.58 18.63
N LEU A 153 -13.97 11.88 17.57
CA LEU A 153 -15.36 11.83 17.13
C LEU A 153 -16.27 11.28 18.23
N VAL A 154 -15.93 10.14 18.81
CA VAL A 154 -16.73 9.50 19.87
C VAL A 154 -16.85 10.39 21.10
N SER A 155 -15.76 11.05 21.53
CA SER A 155 -15.83 12.01 22.64
C SER A 155 -16.71 13.22 22.32
N ASN A 156 -16.71 13.68 21.06
CA ASN A 156 -17.59 14.77 20.64
C ASN A 156 -19.07 14.33 20.63
N ILE A 157 -19.36 13.14 20.12
CA ILE A 157 -20.71 12.57 20.10
C ILE A 157 -21.23 12.42 21.54
N ASP A 158 -20.48 11.77 22.43
CA ASP A 158 -20.86 11.56 23.83
C ASP A 158 -21.24 12.89 24.54
N LYS A 159 -20.41 13.92 24.37
CA LYS A 159 -20.68 15.27 24.93
C LYS A 159 -21.91 15.94 24.31
N THR A 160 -22.07 15.82 23.00
CA THR A 160 -23.18 16.51 22.31
C THR A 160 -24.51 15.82 22.57
N LEU A 161 -24.51 14.49 22.70
CA LEU A 161 -25.70 13.68 23.03
C LEU A 161 -26.30 14.01 24.40
N ALA A 162 -25.50 14.53 25.34
CA ALA A 162 -26.00 15.03 26.62
C ALA A 162 -26.97 16.22 26.46
N HIS A 163 -26.90 16.95 25.34
CA HIS A 163 -27.67 18.16 25.10
C HIS A 163 -28.61 18.06 23.89
N SER A 164 -28.24 17.29 22.86
CA SER A 164 -29.01 17.14 21.62
C SER A 164 -28.93 15.72 21.10
N ARG A 165 -30.07 15.15 20.70
CA ARG A 165 -30.14 13.85 20.00
C ARG A 165 -30.17 13.98 18.48
N ASP A 166 -29.89 15.16 17.94
CA ASP A 166 -29.80 15.37 16.50
C ASP A 166 -28.50 14.78 15.93
N VAL A 167 -28.55 13.52 15.51
CA VAL A 167 -27.42 12.82 14.92
C VAL A 167 -26.92 13.50 13.64
N LEU A 168 -27.82 14.05 12.83
CA LEU A 168 -27.43 14.75 11.60
C LEU A 168 -26.62 16.01 11.95
N GLY A 169 -27.12 16.83 12.88
CA GLY A 169 -26.43 18.03 13.34
C GLY A 169 -25.06 17.73 13.97
N ILE A 170 -24.95 16.65 14.76
CA ILE A 170 -23.69 16.22 15.36
C ILE A 170 -22.64 15.90 14.28
N LEU A 171 -23.00 15.11 13.26
CA LEU A 171 -22.09 14.73 12.19
C LEU A 171 -21.75 15.91 11.26
N ASP A 172 -22.74 16.76 10.96
CA ASP A 172 -22.58 17.94 10.11
C ASP A 172 -21.65 18.97 10.75
N SER A 173 -21.78 19.20 12.07
CA SER A 173 -20.88 20.09 12.80
C SER A 173 -19.46 19.51 12.93
N TYR A 174 -19.34 18.19 13.15
CA TYR A 174 -18.03 17.58 13.33
C TYR A 174 -17.20 17.52 12.04
N ARG A 175 -17.83 17.36 10.87
CA ARG A 175 -17.10 17.21 9.60
C ARG A 175 -16.21 18.41 9.27
N GLU A 176 -16.55 19.61 9.73
CA GLU A 176 -15.74 20.82 9.55
C GLU A 176 -14.38 20.73 10.24
N HIS A 177 -14.29 19.94 11.31
CA HIS A 177 -13.11 19.76 12.15
C HIS A 177 -12.44 18.38 11.97
N ALA A 178 -13.03 17.51 11.14
CA ALA A 178 -12.50 16.20 10.84
C ALA A 178 -11.31 16.30 9.87
N GLY A 179 -10.36 15.37 9.97
CA GLY A 179 -9.28 15.23 9.00
C GLY A 179 -9.78 14.77 7.64
N GLU A 180 -8.93 14.89 6.62
CA GLU A 180 -9.32 14.80 5.21
C GLU A 180 -10.14 13.53 4.88
N GLU A 181 -9.66 12.36 5.28
CA GLU A 181 -10.31 11.08 4.98
C GLU A 181 -11.64 10.90 5.73
N LEU A 182 -11.70 11.24 7.03
CA LEU A 182 -12.93 11.13 7.80
C LEU A 182 -13.97 12.18 7.36
N ARG A 183 -13.53 13.41 7.09
CA ARG A 183 -14.39 14.48 6.56
C ARG A 183 -15.07 14.05 5.27
N ARG A 184 -14.33 13.48 4.33
CA ARG A 184 -14.88 12.98 3.06
C ARG A 184 -16.00 11.96 3.27
N GLU A 185 -15.78 11.01 4.17
CA GLU A 185 -16.79 9.99 4.48
C GLU A 185 -18.01 10.58 5.20
N LEU A 186 -17.81 11.57 6.07
CA LEU A 186 -18.89 12.31 6.73
C LEU A 186 -19.66 13.20 5.76
N ASP A 187 -19.02 13.85 4.79
CA ASP A 187 -19.67 14.67 3.77
C ASP A 187 -20.67 13.85 2.94
N ILE A 188 -20.25 12.65 2.49
CA ILE A 188 -21.12 11.72 1.78
C ILE A 188 -22.26 11.27 2.70
N THR A 189 -21.97 10.97 3.96
CA THR A 189 -22.99 10.48 4.90
C THR A 189 -24.03 11.55 5.22
N VAL A 190 -23.61 12.78 5.49
CA VAL A 190 -24.51 13.91 5.76
C VAL A 190 -25.39 14.20 4.53
N ALA A 191 -24.84 14.11 3.32
CA ALA A 191 -25.63 14.23 2.09
C ALA A 191 -26.65 13.09 1.93
N ASP A 192 -26.24 11.84 2.18
CA ASP A 192 -27.13 10.66 2.15
C ASP A 192 -28.24 10.77 3.21
N MET A 193 -27.93 11.27 4.41
CA MET A 193 -28.91 11.50 5.48
C MET A 193 -29.90 12.60 5.10
N ARG A 194 -29.45 13.73 4.52
CA ARG A 194 -30.35 14.82 4.09
C ARG A 194 -31.28 14.40 2.96
N SER A 195 -30.86 13.47 2.11
CA SER A 195 -31.62 13.01 0.94
C SER A 195 -32.45 11.74 1.19
N GLY A 196 -32.27 11.06 2.33
CA GLY A 196 -32.85 9.74 2.53
C GLY A 196 -32.87 9.25 3.97
N ASN A 197 -32.77 7.94 4.15
CA ASN A 197 -32.90 7.28 5.45
C ASN A 197 -31.57 7.33 6.23
N TYR A 198 -31.64 7.76 7.49
CA TYR A 198 -30.47 7.97 8.34
C TYR A 198 -29.75 6.66 8.68
N GLU A 199 -30.49 5.60 9.02
CA GLU A 199 -29.89 4.29 9.33
C GLU A 199 -29.19 3.68 8.11
N VAL A 200 -29.77 3.85 6.93
CA VAL A 200 -29.16 3.38 5.68
C VAL A 200 -27.89 4.16 5.38
N ALA A 201 -27.88 5.47 5.58
CA ALA A 201 -26.69 6.31 5.40
C ALA A 201 -25.56 5.90 6.35
N LEU A 202 -25.86 5.63 7.62
CA LEU A 202 -24.89 5.14 8.61
C LEU A 202 -24.38 3.72 8.28
N THR A 203 -25.24 2.84 7.78
CA THR A 203 -24.84 1.50 7.33
C THR A 203 -23.90 1.58 6.13
N ARG A 204 -24.13 2.53 5.21
CA ARG A 204 -23.22 2.80 4.08
C ARG A 204 -21.90 3.41 4.56
N LEU A 205 -21.92 4.27 5.57
CA LEU A 205 -20.68 4.77 6.18
C LEU A 205 -19.84 3.62 6.75
N GLU A 206 -20.48 2.70 7.48
CA GLU A 206 -19.83 1.50 8.01
C GLU A 206 -19.19 0.67 6.89
N SER A 207 -19.91 0.43 5.79
CA SER A 207 -19.39 -0.37 4.69
C SER A 207 -18.24 0.31 3.93
N ARG A 208 -18.29 1.64 3.73
CA ARG A 208 -17.22 2.40 3.06
C ARG A 208 -15.92 2.46 3.88
N VAL A 209 -16.01 2.55 5.21
CA VAL A 209 -14.82 2.58 6.09
C VAL A 209 -14.33 1.15 6.39
N GLY A 210 -15.25 0.23 6.62
CA GLY A 210 -15.02 -1.17 6.95
C GLY A 210 -14.28 -1.42 8.26
N SER A 211 -14.14 -0.41 9.13
CA SER A 211 -13.46 -0.55 10.43
C SER A 211 -14.42 -1.06 11.49
N SER A 212 -13.97 -2.02 12.33
CA SER A 212 -14.74 -2.46 13.49
C SER A 212 -15.01 -1.33 14.49
N MET A 213 -14.11 -0.36 14.60
CA MET A 213 -14.34 0.82 15.43
C MET A 213 -15.46 1.69 14.84
N MET A 214 -15.49 1.87 13.51
CA MET A 214 -16.58 2.60 12.87
C MET A 214 -17.92 1.88 13.05
N SER A 215 -17.95 0.54 12.95
CA SER A 215 -19.15 -0.27 13.24
C SER A 215 -19.71 -0.03 14.65
N ASP A 216 -18.85 0.15 15.65
CA ASP A 216 -19.30 0.48 17.02
C ASP A 216 -19.93 1.89 17.05
N VAL A 217 -19.33 2.87 16.37
CA VAL A 217 -19.89 4.23 16.29
C VAL A 217 -21.24 4.23 15.58
N THR A 218 -21.35 3.59 14.41
CA THR A 218 -22.59 3.58 13.61
C THR A 218 -23.72 2.88 14.35
N ARG A 219 -23.45 1.77 15.05
CA ARG A 219 -24.44 1.11 15.91
C ARG A 219 -24.94 2.01 17.02
N GLY A 220 -24.03 2.71 17.71
CA GLY A 220 -24.40 3.69 18.73
C GLY A 220 -25.31 4.79 18.17
N LEU A 221 -24.97 5.34 17.01
CA LEU A 221 -25.76 6.39 16.35
C LEU A 221 -27.13 5.89 15.87
N VAL A 222 -27.21 4.67 15.34
CA VAL A 222 -28.49 4.03 14.97
C VAL A 222 -29.38 3.85 16.20
N SER A 223 -28.85 3.40 17.33
CA SER A 223 -29.61 3.32 18.59
C SER A 223 -30.12 4.69 19.06
N VAL A 224 -29.32 5.76 18.91
CA VAL A 224 -29.79 7.12 19.20
C VAL A 224 -30.96 7.51 18.29
N ILE A 225 -30.87 7.24 16.99
CA ILE A 225 -31.95 7.52 16.01
C ILE A 225 -33.24 6.77 16.37
N ARG A 226 -33.12 5.54 16.88
CA ARG A 226 -34.26 4.73 17.35
C ARG A 226 -34.85 5.21 18.68
N GLY A 227 -34.22 6.17 19.34
CA GLY A 227 -34.67 6.72 20.62
C GLY A 227 -34.17 5.95 21.85
N ASP A 228 -33.26 5.00 21.68
CA ASP A 228 -32.72 4.19 22.78
C ASP A 228 -31.95 5.07 23.78
N LYS A 229 -31.85 4.60 25.03
CA LYS A 229 -30.95 5.20 26.03
C LYS A 229 -29.54 4.66 25.82
N THR A 230 -28.66 5.48 25.26
CA THR A 230 -27.30 5.09 24.86
C THR A 230 -26.19 5.67 25.74
N ASP A 231 -26.51 6.36 26.83
CA ASP A 231 -25.52 7.12 27.63
C ASP A 231 -24.38 6.21 28.15
N VAL A 232 -24.74 5.03 28.67
CA VAL A 232 -23.78 4.01 29.12
C VAL A 232 -22.98 3.43 27.96
N TYR A 233 -23.59 3.29 26.78
CA TYR A 233 -22.92 2.79 25.58
C TYR A 233 -21.81 3.75 25.13
N TRP A 234 -22.12 5.04 25.04
CA TRP A 234 -21.17 6.07 24.63
C TRP A 234 -20.03 6.25 25.64
N GLY A 235 -20.34 6.26 26.94
CA GLY A 235 -19.31 6.29 27.98
C GLY A 235 -18.33 5.11 27.90
N ASN A 236 -18.84 3.89 27.68
CA ASN A 236 -18.00 2.71 27.45
C ASN A 236 -17.18 2.82 26.16
N LEU A 237 -17.75 3.38 25.10
CA LEU A 237 -17.07 3.54 23.82
C LEU A 237 -15.91 4.54 23.91
N VAL A 238 -16.09 5.65 24.64
CA VAL A 238 -15.03 6.63 24.95
C VAL A 238 -13.86 5.95 25.68
N LEU A 239 -14.15 5.14 26.70
CA LEU A 239 -13.13 4.40 27.45
C LEU A 239 -12.40 3.39 26.55
N LYS A 240 -13.14 2.57 25.80
CA LYS A 240 -12.60 1.58 24.87
C LYS A 240 -11.64 2.22 23.86
N PHE A 241 -12.01 3.36 23.29
CA PHE A 241 -11.21 4.03 22.27
C PHE A 241 -9.99 4.74 22.87
N SER A 242 -10.10 5.25 24.10
CA SER A 242 -8.97 5.80 24.84
C SER A 242 -7.93 4.73 25.18
N ASP A 243 -8.37 3.54 25.59
CA ASP A 243 -7.48 2.40 25.85
C ASP A 243 -6.85 1.85 24.57
N TYR A 244 -7.56 1.90 23.45
CA TYR A 244 -6.97 1.61 22.14
C TYR A 244 -5.83 2.58 21.81
N GLN A 245 -6.01 3.89 21.97
CA GLN A 245 -4.94 4.87 21.76
C GLN A 245 -3.73 4.62 22.67
N ARG A 246 -3.97 4.33 23.97
CA ARG A 246 -2.90 3.99 24.91
C ARG A 246 -2.14 2.73 24.48
N THR A 247 -2.85 1.74 23.95
CA THR A 247 -2.25 0.51 23.44
C THR A 247 -1.41 0.77 22.20
N LEU A 248 -1.84 1.65 21.30
CA LEU A 248 -1.04 2.09 20.16
C LEU A 248 0.25 2.78 20.60
N LEU A 249 0.17 3.73 21.54
CA LEU A 249 1.34 4.42 22.09
C LEU A 249 2.31 3.45 22.79
N LYS A 250 1.80 2.50 23.57
CA LYS A 250 2.61 1.42 24.18
C LYS A 250 3.28 0.56 23.11
N ASN A 251 2.56 0.20 22.05
CA ASN A 251 3.11 -0.58 20.94
C ASN A 251 4.19 0.18 20.16
N GLU A 252 4.07 1.49 20.02
CA GLU A 252 5.12 2.35 19.44
C GLU A 252 6.34 2.46 20.35
N ALA A 253 6.14 2.68 21.65
CA ALA A 253 7.21 2.68 22.65
C ALA A 253 7.96 1.33 22.67
N ASN A 254 7.25 0.21 22.59
CA ASN A 254 7.82 -1.14 22.53
C ASN A 254 8.62 -1.42 21.24
N LYS A 255 8.43 -0.63 20.17
CA LYS A 255 9.23 -0.73 18.94
C LYS A 255 10.56 0.03 19.03
N ALA A 256 10.69 1.01 19.92
CA ALA A 256 11.92 1.78 20.12
C ALA A 256 13.15 0.89 20.45
N PRO A 257 13.11 -0.04 21.43
CA PRO A 257 14.28 -0.87 21.76
C PRO A 257 14.68 -1.82 20.62
N LYS A 258 13.72 -2.28 19.81
CA LYS A 258 14.00 -3.15 18.65
C LYS A 258 14.76 -2.43 17.53
N ARG A 259 14.58 -1.11 17.37
CA ARG A 259 15.35 -0.31 16.40
C ARG A 259 16.79 -0.13 16.84
N VAL A 260 17.01 0.15 18.13
CA VAL A 260 18.34 0.29 18.73
C VAL A 260 19.13 -1.03 18.61
N ARG A 261 18.48 -2.17 18.84
CA ARG A 261 19.11 -3.50 18.73
C ARG A 261 19.60 -3.84 17.31
N LYS A 262 18.89 -3.40 16.26
CA LYS A 262 19.33 -3.63 14.87
C LYS A 262 20.55 -2.78 14.51
N LEU A 263 20.57 -1.53 14.95
CA LEU A 263 21.70 -0.62 14.76
C LEU A 263 22.93 -1.10 15.54
N SER A 264 22.76 -1.54 16.79
CA SER A 264 23.85 -2.09 17.59
C SER A 264 24.42 -3.39 17.01
N MET A 265 23.57 -4.24 16.41
CA MET A 265 24.02 -5.46 15.73
C MET A 265 24.87 -5.14 14.48
N ALA A 266 24.48 -4.13 13.70
CA ALA A 266 25.25 -3.67 12.55
C ALA A 266 26.62 -3.10 12.96
N LEU A 267 26.67 -2.36 14.08
CA LEU A 267 27.91 -1.83 14.63
C LEU A 267 28.84 -2.95 15.15
N LEU A 268 28.29 -3.97 15.82
CA LEU A 268 29.05 -5.17 16.21
C LEU A 268 29.65 -5.91 15.00
N PHE A 269 28.88 -6.06 13.94
CA PHE A 269 29.36 -6.70 12.70
C PHE A 269 30.47 -5.88 12.04
N CYS A 270 30.35 -4.56 12.02
CA CYS A 270 31.40 -3.65 11.54
C CYS A 270 32.68 -3.81 12.38
N PHE A 271 32.57 -3.84 13.71
CA PHE A 271 33.71 -4.02 14.60
C PHE A 271 34.40 -5.37 14.40
N MET A 272 33.62 -6.43 14.22
CA MET A 272 34.13 -7.78 13.93
C MET A 272 34.91 -7.81 12.60
N LEU A 273 34.41 -7.15 11.55
CA LEU A 273 35.09 -7.10 10.25
C LEU A 273 36.42 -6.35 10.31
N VAL A 274 36.48 -5.24 11.04
CA VAL A 274 37.74 -4.50 11.25
C VAL A 274 38.77 -5.40 11.93
N TYR A 275 38.36 -6.16 12.94
CA TYR A 275 39.25 -7.06 13.68
C TYR A 275 39.79 -8.20 12.80
N VAL A 276 38.92 -8.82 11.98
CA VAL A 276 39.33 -9.84 11.01
C VAL A 276 40.31 -9.29 9.98
N ALA A 277 40.09 -8.07 9.48
CA ALA A 277 40.99 -7.42 8.53
C ALA A 277 42.38 -7.16 9.14
N VAL A 278 42.44 -6.65 10.38
CA VAL A 278 43.70 -6.41 11.10
C VAL A 278 44.44 -7.72 11.36
N ILE A 279 43.76 -8.74 11.88
CA ILE A 279 44.37 -10.06 12.11
C ILE A 279 44.84 -10.68 10.80
N GLY A 280 44.07 -10.56 9.73
CA GLY A 280 44.44 -11.04 8.40
C GLY A 280 45.69 -10.35 7.86
N GLN A 281 45.78 -9.02 7.98
CA GLN A 281 47.00 -8.29 7.62
C GLN A 281 48.20 -8.72 8.45
N VAL A 282 48.04 -8.88 9.76
CA VAL A 282 49.12 -9.34 10.65
C VAL A 282 49.57 -10.75 10.29
N LEU A 283 48.64 -11.68 10.03
CA LEU A 283 48.98 -13.05 9.59
C LEU A 283 49.73 -13.06 8.25
N ILE A 284 49.29 -12.27 7.27
CA ILE A 284 49.96 -12.17 5.96
C ILE A 284 51.36 -11.55 6.11
N THR A 285 51.50 -10.52 6.95
CA THR A 285 52.79 -9.85 7.19
C THR A 285 53.76 -10.77 7.95
N SER A 286 53.26 -11.50 8.95
CA SER A 286 54.05 -12.48 9.72
C SER A 286 54.44 -13.71 8.89
N LEU A 287 53.59 -14.16 7.96
CA LEU A 287 53.92 -15.24 7.02
C LEU A 287 54.85 -14.76 5.90
N GLY A 288 54.68 -13.54 5.39
CA GLY A 288 55.55 -12.93 4.39
C GLY A 288 56.98 -12.69 4.91
N GLY A 289 57.14 -12.40 6.20
CA GLY A 289 58.45 -12.34 6.87
C GLY A 289 59.10 -13.69 7.15
N MET A 290 58.38 -14.81 6.94
CA MET A 290 58.88 -16.18 7.14
C MET A 290 59.23 -16.88 5.82
N PHE A 291 58.80 -16.33 4.69
CA PHE A 291 59.06 -16.82 3.32
C PHE A 291 59.88 -15.84 2.47
N GLY A 292 60.45 -14.80 3.08
CA GLY A 292 61.38 -13.84 2.47
C GLY A 292 62.78 -13.97 3.02
#